data_AF-A0A955DFE4-F1
#
_entry.id   AF-A0A955DFE4-F1
#
_cell.length_a   1.000
_cell.length_b   1.000
_cell.length_c   1.000
_cell.angle_alpha   90.00
_cell.angle_beta   90.00
_cell.angle_gamma   90.00
#
_symmetry.space_group_name_H-M   'P 1'
#
loop_
_entity.id
_entity.type
_entity.pdbx_description
1 polymer ?
#
loop_
_entity_poly.entity_id
_entity_poly.type
_entity_poly.pdbx_seq_one_letter_code
_entity_poly.pdbx_strand_id
1 'polypeptide(L)'
;MAFTGKATWSAGPALPELAEDVSDIIGIVSPHETPLLDHLGDPHVVATSTVHEWLEDTLLPNTDEVSDPSIAFPNTETTFTVRTGSRFRVGDQVMMDGASEVMLVTGVAGNDLTVVRQYGGSPAAPLVNGAILRILGNAALEGGDASAARFTVRGRRQNYTQIFTATTEISGSQLAAKMLAVADEMDYQKQERLRELLRDLENCVVNGVASTTNPQGAATTRRTMRGILASIETNVFMPGVGPIPVGEGGKETLLNETMLNAALREIWQHSSASVDTILCGGFQKRRINGFIASTQRFVEHDGRYRSQVDVYESDFGVCRVVMSRWMPNDAVILLDSSRVRVQPLSGRMLHFKALSSQGDAERGQVIGEYTLEFMNENAHGVLRGLGAAA
;
A
#
# COMPACT_ATOMS: atom_id res chain seq x y z
N MET A 1 3.85 -0.97 -19.75
CA MET A 1 3.86 0.19 -20.65
C MET A 1 4.33 1.31 -19.79
N ALA A 2 5.39 2.02 -20.18
CA ALA A 2 5.99 3.05 -19.34
C ALA A 2 4.93 4.03 -18.84
N PHE A 3 4.93 4.32 -17.54
CA PHE A 3 4.03 5.30 -16.94
C PHE A 3 4.21 6.65 -17.61
N THR A 4 3.15 7.15 -18.24
CA THR A 4 3.15 8.42 -18.98
C THR A 4 2.75 9.60 -18.10
N GLY A 5 2.24 9.34 -16.89
CA GLY A 5 1.74 10.40 -16.00
C GLY A 5 0.41 11.01 -16.44
N LYS A 6 -0.18 10.51 -17.53
CA LYS A 6 -1.52 10.88 -17.97
C LYS A 6 -2.55 9.96 -17.34
N ALA A 7 -3.75 10.50 -17.13
CA ALA A 7 -4.90 9.64 -16.93
C ALA A 7 -5.41 9.12 -18.27
N THR A 8 -5.78 7.83 -18.33
CA THR A 8 -6.34 7.19 -19.53
C THR A 8 -7.60 7.90 -20.04
N TRP A 9 -8.32 8.57 -19.14
CA TRP A 9 -9.57 9.29 -19.41
C TRP A 9 -9.44 10.77 -19.07
N SER A 10 -8.68 11.54 -19.85
CA SER A 10 -8.76 13.00 -19.80
C SER A 10 -9.98 13.48 -20.60
N ALA A 11 -10.82 14.29 -19.95
CA ALA A 11 -12.08 14.79 -20.47
C ALA A 11 -11.92 15.74 -21.68
N GLY A 12 -12.54 15.36 -22.80
CA GLY A 12 -13.18 16.24 -23.79
C GLY A 12 -12.28 17.10 -24.71
N PRO A 13 -12.65 17.27 -26.00
CA PRO A 13 -11.91 18.05 -27.01
C PRO A 13 -11.91 19.60 -26.77
N ALA A 14 -12.10 20.06 -25.54
CA ALA A 14 -12.41 21.46 -25.21
C ALA A 14 -11.35 22.16 -24.32
N LEU A 15 -10.28 21.49 -23.90
CA LEU A 15 -9.14 22.16 -23.29
C LEU A 15 -8.14 22.50 -24.40
N PRO A 16 -7.91 23.79 -24.73
CA PRO A 16 -6.89 24.14 -25.69
C PRO A 16 -5.55 23.66 -25.15
N GLU A 17 -4.88 22.79 -25.91
CA GLU A 17 -3.49 22.35 -25.73
C GLU A 17 -2.54 23.53 -25.94
N LEU A 18 -2.67 24.58 -25.12
CA LEU A 18 -1.80 25.75 -25.12
C LEU A 18 -0.47 25.47 -24.40
N ALA A 19 -0.33 24.28 -23.83
CA ALA A 19 0.89 23.75 -23.26
C ALA A 19 1.37 22.59 -24.14
N GLU A 20 2.64 22.63 -24.52
CA GLU A 20 3.29 21.56 -25.28
C GLU A 20 3.26 20.26 -24.46
N ASP A 21 2.61 19.24 -25.03
CA ASP A 21 2.46 17.93 -24.42
C ASP A 21 3.78 17.15 -24.50
N VAL A 22 4.33 16.81 -23.34
CA VAL A 22 5.63 16.14 -23.21
C VAL A 22 5.52 14.61 -23.06
N SER A 23 4.31 14.04 -23.16
CA SER A 23 4.05 12.62 -22.90
C SER A 23 4.72 11.65 -23.88
N ASP A 24 4.85 12.01 -25.16
CA ASP A 24 5.56 11.18 -26.15
C ASP A 24 7.05 11.02 -25.82
N ILE A 25 7.62 11.95 -25.04
CA ILE A 25 9.00 11.91 -24.61
C ILE A 25 9.20 11.04 -23.35
N ILE A 26 8.14 10.83 -22.56
CA ILE A 26 8.18 10.05 -21.32
C ILE A 26 8.52 8.57 -21.58
N GLY A 27 8.24 8.07 -22.79
CA GLY A 27 8.64 6.72 -23.22
C GLY A 27 10.15 6.46 -23.22
N ILE A 28 10.99 7.49 -23.06
CA ILE A 28 12.46 7.40 -23.00
C ILE A 28 12.98 7.25 -21.55
N VAL A 29 12.12 7.45 -20.54
CA VAL A 29 12.50 7.22 -19.13
C VAL A 29 12.83 5.74 -18.96
N SER A 30 14.01 5.46 -18.40
CA SER A 30 14.43 4.08 -18.17
C SER A 30 13.49 3.41 -17.16
N PRO A 31 12.95 2.22 -17.45
CA PRO A 31 12.14 1.45 -16.50
C PRO A 31 12.83 1.20 -15.14
N HIS A 32 14.14 1.39 -15.06
CA HIS A 32 14.91 1.29 -13.83
C HIS A 32 14.83 2.53 -12.92
N GLU A 33 14.42 3.69 -13.43
CA GLU A 33 14.29 4.93 -12.65
C GLU A 33 12.95 5.00 -11.91
N THR A 34 11.87 4.54 -12.56
CA THR A 34 10.48 4.55 -12.05
C THR A 34 9.79 3.18 -12.16
N PRO A 35 10.35 2.13 -11.54
CA PRO A 35 9.86 0.76 -11.69
C PRO A 35 8.50 0.51 -11.04
N LEU A 36 8.16 1.21 -9.93
CA LEU A 36 6.84 1.07 -9.32
C LEU A 36 5.78 1.74 -10.17
N LEU A 37 6.03 2.96 -10.66
CA LEU A 37 5.09 3.68 -11.52
C LEU A 37 4.79 2.90 -12.82
N ASP A 38 5.80 2.33 -13.49
CA ASP A 38 5.59 1.47 -14.68
C ASP A 38 4.80 0.20 -14.35
N HIS A 39 4.96 -0.34 -13.13
CA HIS A 39 4.21 -1.50 -12.66
C HIS A 39 2.75 -1.18 -12.32
N LEU A 40 2.48 -0.04 -11.67
CA LEU A 40 1.12 0.42 -11.36
C LEU A 40 0.36 0.88 -12.62
N GLY A 41 1.09 1.39 -13.61
CA GLY A 41 0.54 1.90 -14.85
C GLY A 41 -0.17 3.25 -14.70
N ASP A 42 -0.69 3.74 -15.83
CA ASP A 42 -1.37 5.02 -15.88
C ASP A 42 -2.75 4.96 -15.22
N PRO A 43 -3.13 5.98 -14.43
CA PRO A 43 -4.42 5.99 -13.74
C PRO A 43 -5.58 6.11 -14.73
N HIS A 44 -6.70 5.46 -14.43
CA HIS A 44 -7.92 5.63 -15.23
C HIS A 44 -8.68 6.94 -14.92
N VAL A 45 -8.40 7.56 -13.78
CA VAL A 45 -9.15 8.70 -13.24
C VAL A 45 -8.18 9.81 -12.82
N VAL A 46 -8.63 11.06 -12.92
CA VAL A 46 -7.91 12.24 -12.42
C VAL A 46 -8.46 12.68 -11.08
N ALA A 47 -7.61 13.23 -10.21
CA ALA A 47 -8.08 13.95 -9.03
C ALA A 47 -8.78 15.24 -9.47
N THR A 48 -9.91 15.60 -8.84
CA THR A 48 -10.68 16.81 -9.15
C THR A 48 -10.49 17.92 -8.12
N SER A 49 -9.85 17.61 -7.00
CA SER A 49 -9.63 18.49 -5.87
C SER A 49 -8.21 18.32 -5.35
N THR A 50 -7.69 19.36 -4.69
CA THR A 50 -6.38 19.34 -4.03
C THR A 50 -6.34 18.46 -2.79
N VAL A 51 -7.51 18.19 -2.21
CA VAL A 51 -7.74 17.15 -1.22
C VAL A 51 -8.45 16.02 -1.96
N HIS A 52 -7.72 14.92 -2.20
CA HIS A 52 -8.24 13.76 -2.92
C HIS A 52 -8.95 12.80 -1.98
N GLU A 53 -10.24 12.69 -2.24
CA GLU A 53 -11.30 12.08 -1.46
C GLU A 53 -11.67 10.64 -1.81
N TRP A 54 -11.58 9.63 -0.94
CA TRP A 54 -12.26 8.35 -1.21
C TRP A 54 -13.00 7.80 0.01
N LEU A 55 -14.03 7.01 -0.26
CA LEU A 55 -14.84 6.34 0.76
C LEU A 55 -14.42 4.88 0.85
N GLU A 56 -14.22 4.42 2.07
CA GLU A 56 -14.00 3.01 2.39
C GLU A 56 -15.17 2.51 3.22
N ASP A 57 -15.62 1.29 2.93
CA ASP A 57 -16.62 0.59 3.71
C ASP A 57 -16.04 -0.77 4.09
N THR A 58 -16.42 -1.25 5.26
CA THR A 58 -15.99 -2.54 5.77
C THR A 58 -17.22 -3.35 6.09
N LEU A 59 -17.17 -4.66 5.84
CA LEU A 59 -18.22 -5.55 6.31
C LEU A 59 -18.23 -5.55 7.85
N LEU A 60 -19.36 -5.94 8.43
CA LEU A 60 -19.45 -6.13 9.87
C LEU A 60 -18.38 -7.14 10.30
N PRO A 61 -17.53 -6.79 11.28
CA PRO A 61 -16.46 -7.68 11.72
C PRO A 61 -17.06 -8.95 12.31
N ASN A 62 -16.50 -10.09 11.90
CA ASN A 62 -16.86 -11.42 12.38
C ASN A 62 -15.88 -11.95 13.43
N THR A 63 -14.93 -11.14 13.87
CA THR A 63 -13.97 -11.48 14.92
C THR A 63 -13.87 -10.35 15.93
N ASP A 64 -13.47 -10.69 17.15
CA ASP A 64 -13.05 -9.75 18.18
C ASP A 64 -12.02 -10.41 19.11
N GLU A 65 -11.54 -9.69 20.12
CA GLU A 65 -10.58 -10.21 21.09
C GLU A 65 -11.20 -10.28 22.49
N VAL A 66 -10.95 -11.38 23.20
CA VAL A 66 -11.23 -11.47 24.64
C VAL A 66 -10.31 -10.48 25.35
N SER A 67 -10.88 -9.53 26.08
CA SER A 67 -10.15 -8.44 26.74
C SER A 67 -10.48 -8.43 28.23
N ASP A 68 -10.34 -9.59 28.86
CA ASP A 68 -10.64 -9.81 30.26
C ASP A 68 -9.37 -10.29 31.00
N PRO A 69 -8.65 -9.39 31.69
CA PRO A 69 -7.47 -9.77 32.46
C PRO A 69 -7.83 -10.50 33.78
N SER A 70 -9.12 -10.61 34.12
CA SER A 70 -9.60 -11.10 35.41
C SER A 70 -10.25 -12.48 35.34
N ILE A 71 -10.03 -13.22 34.23
CA ILE A 71 -10.53 -14.59 34.04
C ILE A 71 -10.12 -15.46 35.22
N ALA A 72 -11.09 -15.81 36.06
CA ALA A 72 -10.86 -16.55 37.29
C ALA A 72 -10.97 -18.06 37.06
N PHE A 73 -11.83 -18.48 36.12
CA PHE A 73 -12.09 -19.89 35.85
C PHE A 73 -12.10 -20.17 34.34
N PRO A 74 -10.93 -20.23 33.68
CA PRO A 74 -10.82 -20.30 32.22
C PRO A 74 -11.71 -21.34 31.53
N ASN A 75 -11.90 -22.50 32.13
CA ASN A 75 -12.64 -23.63 31.53
C ASN A 75 -14.15 -23.60 31.79
N THR A 76 -14.64 -22.76 32.71
CA THR A 76 -16.03 -22.81 33.16
C THR A 76 -16.69 -21.44 33.28
N GLU A 77 -15.93 -20.37 33.15
CA GLU A 77 -16.42 -19.00 33.22
C GLU A 77 -17.40 -18.73 32.07
N THR A 78 -18.58 -18.24 32.45
CA THR A 78 -19.73 -18.03 31.57
C THR A 78 -19.93 -16.56 31.21
N THR A 79 -19.18 -15.66 31.85
CA THR A 79 -19.23 -14.22 31.56
C THR A 79 -17.81 -13.72 31.45
N PHE A 80 -17.49 -13.04 30.36
CA PHE A 80 -16.17 -12.46 30.14
C PHE A 80 -16.29 -11.21 29.27
N THR A 81 -15.34 -10.28 29.43
CA THR A 81 -15.31 -9.03 28.66
C THR A 81 -14.60 -9.22 27.32
N VAL A 82 -15.19 -8.71 26.23
CA VAL A 82 -14.55 -8.59 24.91
C VAL A 82 -14.18 -7.15 24.61
N ARG A 83 -13.30 -6.92 23.64
CA ARG A 83 -12.88 -5.57 23.27
C ARG A 83 -14.03 -4.70 22.74
N THR A 84 -14.96 -5.27 21.98
CA THR A 84 -16.09 -4.56 21.37
C THR A 84 -17.33 -5.46 21.36
N GLY A 85 -18.11 -5.39 22.45
CA GLY A 85 -19.31 -6.23 22.63
C GLY A 85 -20.42 -5.98 21.60
N SER A 86 -20.48 -4.79 21.01
CA SER A 86 -21.44 -4.45 19.94
C SER A 86 -21.25 -5.25 18.64
N ARG A 87 -20.15 -6.01 18.52
CA ARG A 87 -19.95 -6.96 17.42
C ARG A 87 -20.81 -8.21 17.54
N PHE A 88 -21.17 -8.57 18.76
CA PHE A 88 -21.92 -9.78 19.11
C PHE A 88 -23.39 -9.46 19.36
N ARG A 89 -24.24 -10.47 19.18
CA ARG A 89 -25.64 -10.43 19.57
C ARG A 89 -26.04 -11.74 20.23
N VAL A 90 -27.13 -11.69 20.97
CA VAL A 90 -27.76 -12.90 21.53
C VAL A 90 -28.10 -13.87 20.41
N GLY A 91 -27.78 -15.14 20.61
CA GLY A 91 -27.91 -16.21 19.62
C GLY A 91 -26.69 -16.42 18.74
N ASP A 92 -25.65 -15.57 18.81
CA ASP A 92 -24.41 -15.82 18.09
C ASP A 92 -23.68 -17.03 18.66
N GLN A 93 -23.27 -17.94 17.78
CA GLN A 93 -22.29 -18.97 18.10
C GLN A 93 -20.90 -18.39 17.88
N VAL A 94 -20.05 -18.52 18.89
CA VAL A 94 -18.70 -18.00 18.89
C VAL A 94 -17.70 -19.12 19.20
N MET A 95 -16.51 -19.02 18.63
CA MET A 95 -15.43 -19.99 18.78
C MET A 95 -14.13 -19.23 18.97
N MET A 96 -13.30 -19.67 19.91
CA MET A 96 -11.95 -19.13 20.06
C MET A 96 -11.03 -19.71 18.99
N ASP A 97 -10.17 -18.88 18.41
CA ASP A 97 -9.22 -19.34 17.41
C ASP A 97 -8.23 -20.35 18.03
N GLY A 98 -7.92 -21.41 17.28
CA GLY A 98 -7.14 -22.54 17.77
C GLY A 98 -7.85 -23.47 18.78
N ALA A 99 -9.10 -23.20 19.16
CA ALA A 99 -9.91 -24.06 20.01
C ALA A 99 -11.09 -24.68 19.25
N SER A 100 -11.51 -25.88 19.67
CA SER A 100 -12.70 -26.54 19.15
C SER A 100 -13.99 -26.23 19.94
N GLU A 101 -13.89 -25.48 21.03
CA GLU A 101 -15.06 -25.13 21.84
C GLU A 101 -15.95 -24.13 21.09
N VAL A 102 -17.23 -24.47 20.97
CA VAL A 102 -18.27 -23.55 20.52
C VAL A 102 -19.02 -23.06 21.74
N MET A 103 -19.24 -21.75 21.84
CA MET A 103 -20.02 -21.12 22.88
C MET A 103 -21.22 -20.41 22.25
N LEU A 104 -22.37 -20.44 22.93
CA LEU A 104 -23.55 -19.71 22.49
C LEU A 104 -23.72 -18.44 23.33
N VAL A 105 -23.79 -17.28 22.69
CA VAL A 105 -24.03 -16.00 23.37
C VAL A 105 -25.50 -15.91 23.79
N THR A 106 -25.75 -15.80 25.08
CA THR A 106 -27.10 -15.65 25.67
C THR A 106 -27.38 -14.25 26.19
N GLY A 107 -26.34 -13.43 26.40
CA GLY A 107 -26.48 -12.04 26.82
C GLY A 107 -25.30 -11.20 26.34
N VAL A 108 -25.58 -9.93 26.04
CA VAL A 108 -24.56 -8.91 25.74
C VAL A 108 -24.90 -7.68 26.55
N ALA A 109 -24.02 -7.29 27.48
CA ALA A 109 -24.18 -6.12 28.34
C ALA A 109 -22.96 -5.21 28.16
N GLY A 110 -23.07 -4.21 27.28
CA GLY A 110 -21.91 -3.39 26.90
C GLY A 110 -20.86 -4.24 26.20
N ASN A 111 -19.73 -4.46 26.88
CA ASN A 111 -18.64 -5.32 26.40
C ASN A 111 -18.60 -6.70 27.07
N ASP A 112 -19.49 -6.96 28.03
CA ASP A 112 -19.53 -8.25 28.72
C ASP A 112 -20.46 -9.20 27.97
N LEU A 113 -19.90 -10.35 27.58
CA LEU A 113 -20.66 -11.44 26.97
C LEU A 113 -21.04 -12.45 28.04
N THR A 114 -22.30 -12.85 28.07
CA THR A 114 -22.75 -14.03 28.79
C THR A 114 -22.95 -15.17 27.79
N VAL A 115 -22.30 -16.30 28.03
CA VAL A 115 -22.30 -17.45 27.12
C VAL A 115 -22.66 -18.75 27.82
N VAL A 116 -23.21 -19.67 27.04
CA VAL A 116 -23.27 -21.09 27.38
C VAL A 116 -22.04 -21.77 26.78
N ARG A 117 -21.24 -22.38 27.65
CA ARG A 117 -20.01 -23.13 27.32
C ARG A 117 -20.34 -24.50 26.74
N GLN A 118 -19.38 -25.10 26.05
CA GLN A 118 -19.48 -26.48 25.52
C GLN A 118 -20.75 -26.70 24.68
N TYR A 119 -21.15 -25.69 23.90
CA TYR A 119 -22.38 -25.73 23.14
C TYR A 119 -22.32 -26.83 22.08
N GLY A 120 -23.40 -27.58 21.92
CA GLY A 120 -23.43 -28.73 20.99
C GLY A 120 -22.53 -29.90 21.41
N GLY A 121 -22.08 -29.96 22.66
CA GLY A 121 -21.20 -31.03 23.16
C GLY A 121 -19.73 -30.85 22.78
N SER A 122 -19.32 -29.65 22.38
CA SER A 122 -17.92 -29.35 22.09
C SER A 122 -17.07 -29.45 23.37
N PRO A 123 -15.82 -29.95 23.31
CA PRO A 123 -14.97 -30.03 24.49
C PRO A 123 -14.60 -28.63 25.00
N ALA A 124 -14.46 -28.48 26.33
CA ALA A 124 -14.06 -27.22 26.93
C ALA A 124 -12.64 -26.82 26.53
N ALA A 125 -12.44 -25.53 26.28
CA ALA A 125 -11.15 -24.91 26.09
C ALA A 125 -10.96 -23.75 27.09
N PRO A 126 -9.76 -23.50 27.61
CA PRO A 126 -9.53 -22.40 28.54
C PRO A 126 -9.72 -21.06 27.81
N LEU A 127 -10.52 -20.16 28.39
CA LEU A 127 -10.54 -18.75 27.99
C LEU A 127 -9.18 -18.13 28.30
N VAL A 128 -8.62 -17.41 27.32
CA VAL A 128 -7.34 -16.73 27.46
C VAL A 128 -7.53 -15.26 27.10
N ASN A 129 -7.06 -14.36 27.96
CA ASN A 129 -7.03 -12.95 27.64
C ASN A 129 -6.16 -12.72 26.40
N GLY A 130 -6.68 -11.99 25.42
CA GLY A 130 -6.05 -11.79 24.12
C GLY A 130 -6.40 -12.84 23.06
N ALA A 131 -7.20 -13.86 23.39
CA ALA A 131 -7.64 -14.83 22.39
C ALA A 131 -8.59 -14.18 21.38
N ILE A 132 -8.39 -14.51 20.10
CA ILE A 132 -9.30 -14.09 19.03
C ILE A 132 -10.57 -14.94 19.12
N LEU A 133 -11.71 -14.27 19.22
CA LEU A 133 -13.04 -14.85 19.24
C LEU A 133 -13.71 -14.63 17.89
N ARG A 134 -14.05 -15.70 17.18
CA ARG A 134 -14.71 -15.69 15.88
C ARG A 134 -16.20 -15.99 16.02
N ILE A 135 -17.01 -15.17 15.37
CA ILE A 135 -18.45 -15.37 15.22
C ILE A 135 -18.67 -16.35 14.07
N LEU A 136 -19.22 -17.52 14.38
CA LEU A 136 -19.57 -18.54 13.40
C LEU A 136 -20.87 -18.19 12.66
N GLY A 137 -21.82 -17.60 13.39
CA GLY A 137 -23.11 -17.20 12.85
C GLY A 137 -24.16 -17.08 13.95
N ASN A 138 -25.29 -16.46 13.62
CA ASN A 138 -26.40 -16.33 14.55
C ASN A 138 -27.37 -17.50 14.39
N ALA A 139 -27.70 -18.15 15.49
CA ALA A 139 -28.76 -19.14 15.60
C ALA A 139 -30.06 -18.43 15.96
N ALA A 140 -30.83 -18.04 14.93
CA ALA A 140 -32.14 -17.44 15.11
C ALA A 140 -33.15 -18.48 15.61
N LEU A 141 -34.10 -18.04 16.46
CA LEU A 141 -35.19 -18.88 16.94
C LEU A 141 -36.24 -19.08 15.84
N GLU A 142 -36.80 -20.29 15.76
CA GLU A 142 -37.89 -20.59 14.85
C GLU A 142 -39.13 -19.77 15.21
N GLY A 143 -39.67 -19.03 14.25
CA GLY A 143 -40.81 -18.12 14.45
C GLY A 143 -40.51 -16.86 15.26
N GLY A 144 -39.23 -16.59 15.57
CA GLY A 144 -38.82 -15.38 16.29
C GLY A 144 -38.85 -14.12 15.42
N ASP A 145 -38.94 -12.96 16.08
CA ASP A 145 -38.85 -11.65 15.41
C ASP A 145 -37.49 -11.48 14.72
N ALA A 146 -37.48 -10.66 13.66
CA ALA A 146 -36.25 -10.32 12.95
C ALA A 146 -35.26 -9.60 13.88
N SER A 147 -33.98 -9.98 13.82
CA SER A 147 -32.92 -9.31 14.57
C SER A 147 -32.79 -7.84 14.17
N ALA A 148 -32.42 -6.98 15.12
CA ALA A 148 -32.17 -5.57 14.86
C ALA A 148 -31.16 -5.37 13.71
N ALA A 149 -31.46 -4.44 12.81
CA ALA A 149 -30.59 -4.11 11.69
C ALA A 149 -29.26 -3.51 12.20
N ARG A 150 -28.16 -3.95 11.61
CA ARG A 150 -26.81 -3.39 11.84
C ARG A 150 -26.39 -2.60 10.61
N PHE A 151 -25.82 -1.43 10.85
CA PHE A 151 -25.32 -0.55 9.80
C PHE A 151 -23.82 -0.39 9.95
N THR A 152 -23.10 -0.41 8.83
CA THR A 152 -21.70 0.02 8.77
C THR A 152 -21.67 1.49 8.35
N VAL A 153 -20.69 2.22 8.85
CA VAL A 153 -20.49 3.63 8.48
C VAL A 153 -19.30 3.69 7.54
N ARG A 154 -19.47 4.37 6.41
CA ARG A 154 -18.40 4.59 5.45
C ARG A 154 -17.38 5.57 6.04
N GLY A 155 -16.13 5.14 6.10
CA GLY A 155 -15.00 5.98 6.49
C GLY A 155 -14.54 6.83 5.31
N ARG A 156 -14.28 8.11 5.55
CA ARG A 156 -13.66 9.00 4.56
C ARG A 156 -12.15 8.96 4.75
N ARG A 157 -11.43 8.56 3.71
CA ARG A 157 -9.97 8.64 3.61
C ARG A 157 -9.60 9.76 2.66
N GLN A 158 -8.43 10.36 2.89
CA GLN A 158 -7.97 11.49 2.09
C GLN A 158 -6.46 11.50 1.93
N ASN A 159 -6.00 12.05 0.82
CA ASN A 159 -4.61 12.46 0.61
C ASN A 159 -4.56 13.86 -0.03
N TYR A 160 -3.38 14.46 -0.08
CA TYR A 160 -3.16 15.80 -0.61
C TYR A 160 -2.35 15.73 -1.90
N THR A 161 -2.71 16.56 -2.88
CA THR A 161 -1.94 16.68 -4.12
C THR A 161 -0.63 17.44 -3.90
N GLN A 162 0.47 17.00 -4.48
CA GLN A 162 1.77 17.67 -4.41
C GLN A 162 2.15 18.24 -5.77
N ILE A 163 2.61 19.48 -5.77
CA ILE A 163 3.12 20.17 -6.96
C ILE A 163 4.59 19.80 -7.15
N PHE A 164 4.93 19.32 -8.34
CA PHE A 164 6.26 19.01 -8.83
C PHE A 164 6.64 20.04 -9.89
N THR A 165 7.75 20.73 -9.69
CA THR A 165 8.22 21.79 -10.60
C THR A 165 9.72 21.75 -10.77
N ALA A 166 10.18 21.89 -12.01
CA ALA A 166 11.59 22.05 -12.34
C ALA A 166 11.74 23.12 -13.43
N THR A 167 12.61 24.10 -13.19
CA THR A 167 12.82 25.24 -14.09
C THR A 167 13.87 24.91 -15.15
N THR A 168 13.66 25.37 -16.38
CA THR A 168 14.65 25.41 -17.45
C THR A 168 14.99 26.86 -17.79
N GLU A 169 16.28 27.14 -17.99
CA GLU A 169 16.76 28.48 -18.35
C GLU A 169 17.97 28.34 -19.25
N ILE A 170 17.93 29.01 -20.41
CA ILE A 170 18.98 28.94 -21.42
C ILE A 170 19.28 30.35 -21.92
N SER A 171 20.56 30.66 -22.03
CA SER A 171 21.00 31.96 -22.57
C SER A 171 20.83 32.03 -24.10
N GLY A 172 20.59 33.23 -24.64
CA GLY A 172 20.46 33.45 -26.08
C GLY A 172 21.70 32.99 -26.87
N SER A 173 22.89 33.11 -26.28
CA SER A 173 24.13 32.59 -26.86
C SER A 173 24.16 31.06 -26.95
N GLN A 174 23.61 30.35 -25.97
CA GLN A 174 23.53 28.88 -25.99
C GLN A 174 22.48 28.38 -26.98
N LEU A 175 21.34 29.08 -27.11
CA LEU A 175 20.33 28.78 -28.13
C LEU A 175 20.89 28.97 -29.55
N ALA A 176 21.71 30.00 -29.76
CA ALA A 176 22.33 30.25 -31.06
C ALA A 176 23.52 29.31 -31.38
N ALA A 177 24.16 28.75 -30.36
CA ALA A 177 25.30 27.87 -30.52
C ALA A 177 24.85 26.47 -30.97
N LYS A 178 25.37 25.98 -32.10
CA LYS A 178 25.16 24.58 -32.51
C LYS A 178 25.95 23.66 -31.58
N MET A 179 25.25 22.96 -30.70
CA MET A 179 25.87 21.90 -29.90
C MET A 179 25.97 20.61 -30.69
N LEU A 180 27.04 19.85 -30.42
CA LEU A 180 27.31 18.59 -31.10
C LEU A 180 26.33 17.53 -30.58
N ALA A 181 25.61 16.85 -31.47
CA ALA A 181 24.63 15.80 -31.17
C ALA A 181 23.32 16.21 -30.45
N VAL A 182 23.12 17.49 -30.14
CA VAL A 182 21.85 18.02 -29.59
C VAL A 182 21.19 18.91 -30.65
N ALA A 183 19.95 18.58 -31.04
CA ALA A 183 19.23 19.32 -32.07
C ALA A 183 18.70 20.67 -31.55
N ASP A 184 18.14 20.68 -30.33
CA ASP A 184 17.70 21.87 -29.60
C ASP A 184 18.01 21.67 -28.11
N GLU A 185 18.75 22.62 -27.52
CA GLU A 185 19.12 22.59 -26.10
C GLU A 185 17.91 22.79 -25.19
N MET A 186 16.92 23.60 -25.63
CA MET A 186 15.71 23.82 -24.85
C MET A 186 14.94 22.53 -24.70
N ASP A 187 14.75 21.80 -25.78
CA ASP A 187 14.06 20.52 -25.73
C ASP A 187 14.85 19.50 -24.91
N TYR A 188 16.17 19.44 -25.05
CA TYR A 188 17.00 18.57 -24.22
C TYR A 188 16.83 18.86 -22.71
N GLN A 189 16.88 20.13 -22.31
CA GLN A 189 16.67 20.52 -20.91
C GLN A 189 15.24 20.21 -20.43
N LYS A 190 14.21 20.40 -21.27
CA LYS A 190 12.82 19.99 -20.94
C LYS A 190 12.76 18.50 -20.62
N GLN A 191 13.39 17.66 -21.44
CA GLN A 191 13.39 16.20 -21.29
C GLN A 191 14.07 15.77 -19.99
N GLU A 192 15.26 16.30 -19.70
CA GLU A 192 15.99 15.95 -18.48
C GLU A 192 15.24 16.39 -17.22
N ARG A 193 14.65 17.59 -17.19
CA ARG A 193 13.81 18.04 -16.05
C ARG A 193 12.58 17.16 -15.87
N LEU A 194 11.95 16.71 -16.96
CA LEU A 194 10.80 15.81 -16.88
C LEU A 194 11.20 14.45 -16.26
N ARG A 195 12.33 13.89 -16.67
CA ARG A 195 12.87 12.63 -16.11
C ARG A 195 13.20 12.77 -14.62
N GLU A 196 13.79 13.89 -14.22
CA GLU A 196 14.03 14.20 -12.81
C GLU A 196 12.72 14.27 -12.01
N LEU A 197 11.68 14.93 -12.54
CA LEU A 197 10.39 15.04 -11.86
C LEU A 197 9.68 13.69 -11.72
N LEU A 198 9.75 12.81 -12.72
CA LEU A 198 9.18 11.47 -12.63
C LEU A 198 9.91 10.60 -11.60
N ARG A 199 11.24 10.72 -11.55
CA ARG A 199 12.06 10.08 -10.53
C ARG A 199 11.70 10.56 -9.11
N ASP A 200 11.51 11.87 -8.96
CA ASP A 200 11.12 12.46 -7.68
C ASP A 200 9.68 12.06 -7.31
N LEU A 201 8.78 11.93 -8.28
CA LEU A 201 7.42 11.43 -8.09
C LEU A 201 7.44 10.00 -7.54
N GLU A 202 8.17 9.07 -8.16
CA GLU A 202 8.35 7.69 -7.68
C GLU A 202 8.85 7.66 -6.22
N ASN A 203 9.88 8.46 -5.90
CA ASN A 203 10.42 8.53 -4.55
C ASN A 203 9.38 9.08 -3.55
N CYS A 204 8.63 10.11 -3.92
CA CYS A 204 7.54 10.63 -3.09
C CYS A 204 6.36 9.64 -2.97
N VAL A 205 6.07 8.82 -3.97
CA VAL A 205 5.05 7.77 -3.87
C VAL A 205 5.45 6.73 -2.83
N VAL A 206 6.72 6.33 -2.77
CA VAL A 206 7.21 5.34 -1.78
C VAL A 206 7.38 5.97 -0.39
N ASN A 207 8.15 7.05 -0.30
CA ASN A 207 8.65 7.62 0.97
C ASN A 207 7.96 8.93 1.40
N GLY A 208 7.00 9.44 0.61
CA GLY A 208 6.36 10.73 0.87
C GLY A 208 5.67 10.79 2.22
N VAL A 209 5.66 11.99 2.82
CA VAL A 209 5.01 12.25 4.10
C VAL A 209 4.17 13.52 3.97
N ALA A 210 2.90 13.43 4.33
CA ALA A 210 2.03 14.60 4.41
C ALA A 210 2.36 15.43 5.64
N SER A 211 2.37 16.76 5.49
CA SER A 211 2.54 17.67 6.63
C SER A 211 1.43 17.48 7.66
N THR A 212 1.78 17.36 8.93
CA THR A 212 0.80 17.30 10.03
C THR A 212 0.22 18.68 10.37
N THR A 213 0.94 19.76 9.99
CA THR A 213 0.55 21.14 10.25
C THR A 213 0.18 21.83 8.93
N ASN A 214 -1.04 22.37 8.85
CA ASN A 214 -1.58 23.03 7.64
C ASN A 214 -1.44 22.20 6.35
N PRO A 215 -1.98 20.97 6.32
CA PRO A 215 -1.74 20.02 5.22
C PRO A 215 -2.30 20.48 3.87
N GLN A 216 -3.31 21.36 3.85
CA GLN A 216 -3.89 21.89 2.63
C GLN A 216 -2.96 22.85 1.86
N GLY A 217 -1.85 23.27 2.50
CA GLY A 217 -0.91 24.25 1.97
C GLY A 217 -1.40 25.69 2.17
N ALA A 218 -0.46 26.61 2.16
CA ALA A 218 -0.68 28.06 2.21
C ALA A 218 0.41 28.76 1.40
N ALA A 219 0.34 30.09 1.26
CA ALA A 219 1.41 30.85 0.59
C ALA A 219 2.81 30.61 1.21
N THR A 220 2.86 30.27 2.50
CA THR A 220 4.09 29.98 3.26
C THR A 220 4.23 28.52 3.67
N THR A 221 3.26 27.66 3.38
CA THR A 221 3.27 26.24 3.78
C THR A 221 3.13 25.33 2.56
N ARG A 222 4.07 24.40 2.42
CA ARG A 222 4.07 23.43 1.31
C ARG A 222 3.03 22.34 1.56
N ARG A 223 2.27 22.00 0.52
CA ARG A 223 1.43 20.81 0.49
C ARG A 223 2.26 19.64 -0.03
N THR A 224 2.30 18.56 0.74
CA THR A 224 3.03 17.33 0.41
C THR A 224 2.08 16.13 0.46
N MET A 225 2.28 15.18 -0.45
CA MET A 225 1.47 13.97 -0.50
C MET A 225 1.99 12.93 0.48
N ARG A 226 1.08 12.13 1.04
CA ARG A 226 1.43 10.94 1.84
C ARG A 226 1.76 9.79 0.90
N GLY A 227 2.92 9.18 1.07
CA GLY A 227 3.40 8.01 0.33
C GLY A 227 2.97 6.68 0.97
N ILE A 228 3.27 5.57 0.29
CA ILE A 228 2.84 4.22 0.65
C ILE A 228 3.35 3.83 2.04
N LEU A 229 4.64 4.02 2.33
CA LEU A 229 5.21 3.64 3.62
C LEU A 229 4.58 4.38 4.78
N ALA A 230 4.25 5.65 4.59
CA ALA A 230 3.59 6.44 5.60
C ALA A 230 2.12 6.05 5.75
N SER A 231 1.47 5.52 4.70
CA SER A 231 0.05 5.12 4.73
C SER A 231 -0.24 3.79 5.41
N ILE A 232 0.77 2.93 5.60
CA ILE A 232 0.64 1.66 6.31
C ILE A 232 0.99 1.85 7.80
N GLU A 233 -0.01 1.69 8.67
CA GLU A 233 0.04 1.80 10.13
C GLU A 233 -0.28 0.46 10.83
N THR A 234 -1.28 -0.29 10.34
CA THR A 234 -1.76 -1.54 10.98
C THR A 234 -0.85 -2.72 10.68
N ASN A 235 -0.56 -2.96 9.40
CA ASN A 235 0.21 -4.10 8.92
C ASN A 235 1.72 -3.76 8.84
N VAL A 236 2.30 -3.34 9.96
CA VAL A 236 3.74 -3.11 10.10
C VAL A 236 4.38 -4.29 10.83
N PHE A 237 5.06 -5.13 10.06
CA PHE A 237 5.66 -6.37 10.54
C PHE A 237 7.15 -6.18 10.84
N MET A 238 7.63 -6.75 11.94
CA MET A 238 9.04 -6.72 12.34
C MET A 238 9.54 -8.14 12.64
N PRO A 239 10.82 -8.45 12.36
CA PRO A 239 11.40 -9.76 12.67
C PRO A 239 11.25 -10.09 14.16
N GLY A 240 10.75 -11.30 14.47
CA GLY A 240 10.60 -11.78 15.85
C GLY A 240 9.51 -11.10 16.68
N VAL A 241 8.63 -10.28 16.08
CA VAL A 241 7.54 -9.60 16.77
C VAL A 241 6.19 -10.18 16.34
N GLY A 242 5.35 -10.51 17.32
CA GLY A 242 4.01 -11.03 17.09
C GLY A 242 4.03 -12.36 16.31
N PRO A 243 3.23 -12.50 15.23
CA PRO A 243 3.17 -13.73 14.44
C PRO A 243 4.37 -13.92 13.49
N ILE A 244 5.31 -12.97 13.45
CA ILE A 244 6.43 -12.96 12.50
C ILE A 244 7.64 -13.68 13.09
N PRO A 245 8.17 -14.73 12.42
CA PRO A 245 9.33 -15.47 12.92
C PRO A 245 10.61 -14.62 12.89
N VAL A 246 11.65 -15.10 13.57
CA VAL A 246 12.99 -14.50 13.53
C VAL A 246 13.68 -14.75 12.18
N GLY A 247 14.62 -13.88 11.84
CA GLY A 247 15.46 -13.97 10.65
C GLY A 247 16.45 -15.15 10.65
N GLU A 248 17.11 -15.36 9.51
CA GLU A 248 18.00 -16.51 9.26
C GLU A 248 19.45 -16.32 9.76
N GLY A 249 20.14 -17.44 10.03
CA GLY A 249 21.61 -17.49 10.03
C GLY A 249 22.28 -16.86 11.24
N GLY A 250 21.64 -16.93 12.41
CA GLY A 250 22.12 -16.30 13.65
C GLY A 250 21.99 -14.78 13.68
N LYS A 251 21.39 -14.18 12.64
CA LYS A 251 21.02 -12.77 12.59
C LYS A 251 19.49 -12.67 12.55
N GLU A 252 18.91 -12.30 13.68
CA GLU A 252 17.45 -12.30 13.91
C GLU A 252 16.67 -11.35 12.98
N THR A 253 17.34 -10.51 12.20
CA THR A 253 16.74 -9.51 11.32
C THR A 253 16.85 -9.81 9.82
N LEU A 254 17.58 -10.84 9.39
CA LEU A 254 17.73 -11.14 7.97
C LEU A 254 16.44 -11.72 7.37
N LEU A 255 16.01 -11.17 6.24
CA LEU A 255 14.84 -11.67 5.52
C LEU A 255 15.01 -13.14 5.11
N ASN A 256 13.99 -13.95 5.40
CA ASN A 256 13.87 -15.36 5.02
C ASN A 256 12.48 -15.66 4.46
N GLU A 257 12.31 -16.83 3.86
CA GLU A 257 11.05 -17.24 3.22
C GLU A 257 9.91 -17.40 4.24
N THR A 258 10.21 -17.94 5.42
CA THR A 258 9.22 -18.12 6.50
C THR A 258 8.63 -16.80 7.00
N MET A 259 9.42 -15.74 7.06
CA MET A 259 8.98 -14.39 7.42
C MET A 259 8.10 -13.78 6.35
N LEU A 260 8.50 -13.92 5.08
CA LEU A 260 7.72 -13.42 3.96
C LEU A 260 6.35 -14.11 3.89
N ASN A 261 6.32 -15.44 4.00
CA ASN A 261 5.06 -16.21 4.01
C ASN A 261 4.21 -15.91 5.25
N ALA A 262 4.82 -15.72 6.42
CA ALA A 262 4.09 -15.29 7.61
C ALA A 262 3.44 -13.91 7.41
N ALA A 263 4.17 -12.92 6.86
CA ALA A 263 3.61 -11.60 6.59
C ALA A 263 2.46 -11.65 5.57
N LEU A 264 2.60 -12.44 4.51
CA LEU A 264 1.53 -12.64 3.51
C LEU A 264 0.29 -13.30 4.14
N ARG A 265 0.48 -14.27 5.03
CA ARG A 265 -0.61 -14.90 5.79
C ARG A 265 -1.38 -13.90 6.64
N GLU A 266 -0.69 -13.03 7.39
CA GLU A 266 -1.35 -12.04 8.25
C GLU A 266 -2.17 -11.03 7.43
N ILE A 267 -1.62 -10.54 6.31
CA ILE A 267 -2.36 -9.65 5.40
C ILE A 267 -3.61 -10.36 4.86
N TRP A 268 -3.49 -11.63 4.46
CA TRP A 268 -4.61 -12.43 3.99
C TRP A 268 -5.68 -12.60 5.08
N GLN A 269 -5.29 -12.83 6.34
CA GLN A 269 -6.24 -12.92 7.46
C GLN A 269 -6.97 -11.60 7.72
N HIS A 270 -6.29 -10.46 7.60
CA HIS A 270 -6.85 -9.15 7.89
C HIS A 270 -7.78 -8.60 6.81
N SER A 271 -7.54 -8.94 5.53
CA SER A 271 -8.20 -8.26 4.40
C SER A 271 -8.75 -9.21 3.34
N SER A 272 -8.45 -10.52 3.43
CA SER A 272 -8.73 -11.51 2.38
C SER A 272 -8.26 -11.06 0.99
N ALA A 273 -7.29 -10.13 0.95
CA ALA A 273 -6.74 -9.57 -0.27
C ALA A 273 -5.60 -10.44 -0.78
N SER A 274 -5.48 -10.56 -2.10
CA SER A 274 -4.35 -11.20 -2.75
C SER A 274 -3.26 -10.15 -2.99
N VAL A 275 -2.18 -10.23 -2.21
CA VAL A 275 -0.98 -9.44 -2.48
C VAL A 275 -0.40 -9.91 -3.82
N ASP A 276 -0.20 -8.97 -4.74
CA ASP A 276 0.30 -9.26 -6.10
C ASP A 276 1.67 -8.66 -6.37
N THR A 277 2.17 -7.78 -5.50
CA THR A 277 3.37 -7.00 -5.74
C THR A 277 4.26 -6.96 -4.50
N ILE A 278 5.52 -7.36 -4.65
CA ILE A 278 6.57 -7.19 -3.64
C ILE A 278 7.50 -6.10 -4.13
N LEU A 279 7.53 -4.96 -3.43
CA LEU A 279 8.46 -3.88 -3.70
C LEU A 279 9.63 -3.93 -2.73
N CYS A 280 10.85 -4.01 -3.27
CA CYS A 280 12.05 -4.18 -2.45
C CYS A 280 13.27 -3.43 -3.00
N GLY A 281 14.22 -3.11 -2.11
CA GLY A 281 15.53 -2.60 -2.49
C GLY A 281 16.47 -3.72 -2.94
N GLY A 282 17.63 -3.34 -3.51
CA GLY A 282 18.58 -4.31 -4.09
C GLY A 282 19.10 -5.35 -3.10
N PHE A 283 19.34 -4.99 -1.84
CA PHE A 283 19.79 -5.93 -0.81
C PHE A 283 18.73 -7.01 -0.52
N GLN A 284 17.49 -6.59 -0.31
CA GLN A 284 16.38 -7.52 -0.03
C GLN A 284 16.04 -8.37 -1.26
N LYS A 285 16.13 -7.81 -2.48
CA LYS A 285 15.99 -8.59 -3.72
C LYS A 285 17.01 -9.73 -3.82
N ARG A 286 18.27 -9.50 -3.42
CA ARG A 286 19.29 -10.56 -3.37
C ARG A 286 18.95 -11.65 -2.36
N ARG A 287 18.34 -11.30 -1.22
CA ARG A 287 17.86 -12.28 -0.23
C ARG A 287 16.72 -13.11 -0.80
N ILE A 288 15.74 -12.47 -1.46
CA ILE A 288 14.63 -13.17 -2.14
C ILE A 288 15.15 -14.13 -3.21
N ASN A 289 16.14 -13.71 -4.01
CA ASN A 289 16.80 -14.61 -4.97
C ASN A 289 17.50 -15.80 -4.30
N GLY A 290 17.84 -15.69 -3.01
CA GLY A 290 18.42 -16.76 -2.20
C GLY A 290 17.41 -17.74 -1.62
N PHE A 291 16.09 -17.48 -1.72
CA PHE A 291 15.04 -18.41 -1.27
C PHE A 291 14.91 -19.65 -2.14
N ILE A 292 15.70 -19.74 -3.22
CA ILE A 292 15.69 -20.87 -4.13
C ILE A 292 16.17 -22.13 -3.40
N ALA A 293 15.23 -22.95 -2.96
CA ALA A 293 15.47 -24.34 -2.63
C ALA A 293 15.75 -25.16 -3.91
N SER A 294 16.41 -26.31 -3.74
CA SER A 294 16.97 -27.22 -4.76
C SER A 294 16.04 -27.78 -5.86
N THR A 295 14.86 -27.22 -6.07
CA THR A 295 13.77 -27.80 -6.90
C THR A 295 13.38 -26.91 -8.08
N GLN A 296 14.31 -26.17 -8.70
CA GLN A 296 14.06 -25.61 -10.02
C GLN A 296 14.45 -26.58 -11.14
N ARG A 297 13.51 -26.81 -12.06
CA ARG A 297 13.80 -27.31 -13.40
C ARG A 297 14.50 -26.19 -14.16
N PHE A 298 15.82 -26.28 -14.27
CA PHE A 298 16.61 -25.41 -15.14
C PHE A 298 16.12 -25.59 -16.58
N VAL A 299 15.39 -24.61 -17.11
CA VAL A 299 15.21 -24.48 -18.55
C VAL A 299 16.37 -23.63 -19.03
N GLU A 300 17.40 -24.29 -19.52
CA GLU A 300 18.54 -23.63 -20.13
C GLU A 300 18.07 -22.92 -21.40
N HIS A 301 18.03 -21.59 -21.38
CA HIS A 301 17.88 -20.79 -22.57
C HIS A 301 19.15 -19.94 -22.71
N ASP A 302 19.88 -20.13 -23.80
CA ASP A 302 20.92 -19.20 -24.28
C ASP A 302 22.23 -19.08 -23.46
N GLY A 303 22.67 -20.12 -22.75
CA GLY A 303 24.01 -20.15 -22.13
C GLY A 303 24.27 -19.05 -21.08
N ARG A 304 23.22 -18.42 -20.55
CA ARG A 304 23.29 -17.42 -19.46
C ARG A 304 22.73 -18.02 -18.17
N TYR A 305 23.53 -18.02 -17.11
CA TYR A 305 23.06 -18.35 -15.77
C TYR A 305 22.14 -17.22 -15.25
N ARG A 306 20.84 -17.50 -15.11
CA ARG A 306 19.86 -16.59 -14.50
C ARG A 306 19.28 -17.26 -13.26
N SER A 307 19.59 -16.72 -12.10
CA SER A 307 19.02 -17.11 -10.81
C SER A 307 18.33 -15.89 -10.20
N GLN A 308 17.28 -15.43 -10.87
CA GLN A 308 16.51 -14.25 -10.47
C GLN A 308 15.05 -14.65 -10.29
N VAL A 309 14.48 -14.29 -9.14
CA VAL A 309 13.08 -14.54 -8.81
C VAL A 309 12.28 -13.31 -9.22
N ASP A 310 11.63 -13.35 -10.37
CA ASP A 310 10.77 -12.26 -10.86
C ASP A 310 9.33 -12.38 -10.36
N VAL A 311 8.88 -13.62 -10.15
CA VAL A 311 7.57 -13.96 -9.59
C VAL A 311 7.81 -14.91 -8.43
N TYR A 312 7.23 -14.58 -7.28
CA TYR A 312 7.23 -15.36 -6.07
C TYR A 312 5.82 -15.92 -5.86
N GLU A 313 5.67 -17.23 -5.94
CA GLU A 313 4.40 -17.91 -5.67
C GLU A 313 4.40 -18.42 -4.23
N SER A 314 3.42 -17.98 -3.47
CA SER A 314 3.18 -18.40 -2.09
C SER A 314 1.81 -19.06 -1.98
N ASP A 315 1.55 -19.74 -0.86
CA ASP A 315 0.24 -20.32 -0.55
C ASP A 315 -0.89 -19.27 -0.50
N PHE A 316 -0.56 -17.97 -0.35
CA PHE A 316 -1.50 -16.86 -0.22
C PHE A 316 -1.64 -16.02 -1.48
N GLY A 317 -0.91 -16.35 -2.55
CA GLY A 317 -0.98 -15.63 -3.82
C GLY A 317 0.33 -15.60 -4.59
N VAL A 318 0.24 -15.12 -5.82
CA VAL A 318 1.36 -14.95 -6.75
C VAL A 318 1.77 -13.48 -6.74
N CYS A 319 2.99 -13.19 -6.30
CA CYS A 319 3.50 -11.85 -6.19
C CYS A 319 4.64 -11.59 -7.19
N ARG A 320 4.54 -10.51 -7.96
CA ARG A 320 5.63 -10.01 -8.80
C ARG A 320 6.62 -9.20 -7.96
N VAL A 321 7.91 -9.51 -8.07
CA VAL A 321 8.96 -8.85 -7.29
C VAL A 321 9.56 -7.69 -8.07
N VAL A 322 9.14 -6.47 -7.75
CA VAL A 322 9.62 -5.22 -8.33
C VAL A 322 10.75 -4.66 -7.47
N MET A 323 11.86 -4.33 -8.13
CA MET A 323 13.01 -3.71 -7.46
C MET A 323 12.99 -2.21 -7.69
N SER A 324 12.99 -1.41 -6.62
CA SER A 324 13.10 0.05 -6.70
C SER A 324 14.26 0.54 -5.84
N ARG A 325 15.02 1.51 -6.35
CA ARG A 325 16.15 2.11 -5.63
C ARG A 325 15.70 3.01 -4.47
N TRP A 326 14.46 3.51 -4.56
CA TRP A 326 13.87 4.41 -3.57
C TRP A 326 13.39 3.68 -2.33
N MET A 327 13.34 2.34 -2.35
CA MET A 327 13.01 1.55 -1.18
C MET A 327 14.09 1.68 -0.09
N PRO A 328 13.71 1.92 1.18
CA PRO A 328 14.61 1.79 2.30
C PRO A 328 15.24 0.39 2.34
N ASN A 329 16.52 0.32 2.71
CA ASN A 329 17.28 -0.93 2.68
C ASN A 329 16.79 -1.96 3.71
N ASP A 330 16.12 -1.52 4.78
CA ASP A 330 15.60 -2.31 5.89
C ASP A 330 14.11 -2.68 5.73
N ALA A 331 13.51 -2.39 4.57
CA ALA A 331 12.09 -2.56 4.34
C ALA A 331 11.74 -3.31 3.05
N VAL A 332 10.61 -4.03 3.09
CA VAL A 332 9.95 -4.66 1.94
C VAL A 332 8.46 -4.36 2.04
N ILE A 333 7.85 -3.88 0.94
CA ILE A 333 6.41 -3.60 0.90
C ILE A 333 5.70 -4.72 0.14
N LEU A 334 4.57 -5.14 0.68
CA LEU A 334 3.63 -6.10 0.13
C LEU A 334 2.37 -5.33 -0.27
N LEU A 335 2.07 -5.28 -1.56
CA LEU A 335 1.00 -4.48 -2.12
C LEU A 335 0.00 -5.32 -2.92
N ASP A 336 -1.26 -4.89 -2.88
CA ASP A 336 -2.28 -5.20 -3.88
C ASP A 336 -2.34 -4.04 -4.89
N SER A 337 -1.69 -4.19 -6.03
CA SER A 337 -1.55 -3.12 -7.03
C SER A 337 -2.88 -2.57 -7.53
N SER A 338 -3.95 -3.37 -7.50
CA SER A 338 -5.29 -2.96 -7.95
C SER A 338 -5.90 -1.83 -7.09
N ARG A 339 -5.41 -1.67 -5.86
CA ARG A 339 -5.88 -0.73 -4.84
C ARG A 339 -4.96 0.48 -4.65
N VAL A 340 -3.90 0.58 -5.44
CA VAL A 340 -2.93 1.69 -5.39
C VAL A 340 -2.95 2.44 -6.72
N ARG A 341 -3.17 3.75 -6.69
CA ARG A 341 -3.23 4.57 -7.91
C ARG A 341 -2.51 5.89 -7.72
N VAL A 342 -1.70 6.28 -8.69
CA VAL A 342 -1.04 7.60 -8.73
C VAL A 342 -1.77 8.45 -9.76
N GLN A 343 -2.42 9.52 -9.32
CA GLN A 343 -3.33 10.32 -10.14
C GLN A 343 -2.83 11.76 -10.30
N PRO A 344 -2.84 12.32 -11.52
CA PRO A 344 -2.65 13.76 -11.70
C PRO A 344 -3.92 14.52 -11.29
N LEU A 345 -3.74 15.76 -10.85
CA LEU A 345 -4.86 16.70 -10.70
C LEU A 345 -5.35 17.13 -12.10
N SER A 346 -6.67 17.21 -12.26
CA SER A 346 -7.33 17.56 -13.51
C SER A 346 -6.77 18.86 -14.10
N GLY A 347 -6.29 18.80 -15.35
CA GLY A 347 -5.67 19.93 -16.05
C GLY A 347 -4.26 20.32 -15.56
N ARG A 348 -3.66 19.54 -14.65
CA ARG A 348 -2.32 19.77 -14.09
C ARG A 348 -1.43 18.53 -14.16
N MET A 349 -1.59 17.74 -15.22
CA MET A 349 -0.60 16.72 -15.62
C MET A 349 0.76 17.37 -15.94
N LEU A 350 1.83 16.57 -16.01
CA LEU A 350 3.16 17.12 -16.36
C LEU A 350 3.10 17.79 -17.74
N HIS A 351 3.35 19.09 -17.76
CA HIS A 351 3.42 19.87 -18.99
C HIS A 351 4.50 20.93 -18.88
N PHE A 352 5.00 21.37 -20.03
CA PHE A 352 5.90 22.50 -20.09
C PHE A 352 5.10 23.81 -20.10
N LYS A 353 5.53 24.77 -19.28
CA LYS A 353 5.02 26.12 -19.24
C LYS A 353 6.14 27.11 -19.52
N ALA A 354 6.07 27.78 -20.67
CA ALA A 354 6.97 28.88 -20.98
C ALA A 354 6.76 30.05 -19.99
N LEU A 355 7.86 30.64 -19.54
CA LEU A 355 7.88 31.84 -18.70
C LEU A 355 8.34 33.03 -19.55
N SER A 356 8.11 34.24 -19.06
CA SER A 356 8.66 35.44 -19.70
C SER A 356 10.19 35.37 -19.74
N SER A 357 10.78 35.74 -20.87
CA SER A 357 12.23 35.91 -20.97
C SER A 357 12.72 36.94 -19.94
N GLN A 358 13.93 36.73 -19.45
CA GLN A 358 14.57 37.63 -18.48
C GLN A 358 15.98 37.94 -18.95
N GLY A 359 16.21 39.20 -19.35
CA GLY A 359 17.46 39.56 -20.02
C GLY A 359 17.62 38.83 -21.35
N ASP A 360 18.82 38.34 -21.63
CA ASP A 360 19.15 37.51 -22.81
C ASP A 360 19.01 36.00 -22.49
N ALA A 361 17.92 35.62 -21.82
CA ALA A 361 17.64 34.23 -21.49
C ALA A 361 16.16 33.86 -21.71
N GLU A 362 15.95 32.71 -22.32
CA GLU A 362 14.64 32.07 -22.40
C GLU A 362 14.43 31.16 -21.18
N ARG A 363 13.24 31.24 -20.58
CA ARG A 363 12.91 30.56 -19.33
C ARG A 363 11.62 29.78 -19.47
N GLY A 364 11.57 28.62 -18.84
CA GLY A 364 10.38 27.79 -18.76
C GLY A 364 10.39 26.96 -17.49
N GLN A 365 9.30 26.24 -17.24
CA GLN A 365 9.26 25.24 -16.18
C GLN A 365 8.43 24.05 -16.63
N VAL A 366 8.87 22.85 -16.25
CA VAL A 366 8.03 21.66 -16.27
C VAL A 366 7.28 21.64 -14.95
N ILE A 367 5.95 21.55 -15.00
CA ILE A 367 5.08 21.55 -13.84
C ILE A 367 4.05 20.43 -13.94
N GLY A 368 3.81 19.74 -12.83
CA GLY A 368 2.77 18.75 -12.70
C GLY A 368 2.30 18.66 -11.25
N GLU A 369 1.12 18.11 -11.04
CA GLU A 369 0.56 17.96 -9.70
C GLU A 369 -0.10 16.59 -9.57
N TYR A 370 0.34 15.82 -8.59
CA TYR A 370 -0.05 14.40 -8.42
C TYR A 370 -0.43 14.08 -6.99
N THR A 371 -1.20 13.02 -6.81
CA THR A 371 -1.54 12.43 -5.51
C THR A 371 -1.48 10.92 -5.58
N LEU A 372 -1.39 10.28 -4.41
CA LEU A 372 -1.50 8.84 -4.24
C LEU A 372 -2.87 8.52 -3.63
N GLU A 373 -3.64 7.68 -4.32
CA GLU A 373 -4.84 7.05 -3.77
C GLU A 373 -4.46 5.64 -3.30
N PHE A 374 -4.56 5.42 -2.00
CA PHE A 374 -4.15 4.17 -1.35
C PHE A 374 -5.35 3.57 -0.64
N MET A 375 -6.05 2.67 -1.34
CA MET A 375 -7.30 2.08 -0.84
C MET A 375 -7.04 0.85 0.01
N ASN A 376 -7.85 0.71 1.06
CA ASN A 376 -7.87 -0.42 1.97
C ASN A 376 -6.47 -0.79 2.47
N GLU A 377 -5.98 -0.01 3.44
CA GLU A 377 -4.68 -0.22 4.07
C GLU A 377 -4.42 -1.67 4.49
N ASN A 378 -5.43 -2.36 5.03
CA ASN A 378 -5.30 -3.74 5.51
C ASN A 378 -4.97 -4.75 4.39
N ALA A 379 -5.21 -4.41 3.12
CA ALA A 379 -4.82 -5.24 1.97
C ALA A 379 -3.31 -5.21 1.67
N HIS A 380 -2.59 -4.30 2.32
CA HIS A 380 -1.16 -4.07 2.13
C HIS A 380 -0.42 -4.34 3.42
N GLY A 381 0.90 -4.45 3.34
CA GLY A 381 1.73 -4.54 4.53
C GLY A 381 3.17 -4.17 4.26
N VAL A 382 3.94 -3.98 5.32
CA VAL A 382 5.36 -3.68 5.23
C VAL A 382 6.13 -4.49 6.25
N LEU A 383 7.18 -5.16 5.81
CA LEU A 383 8.21 -5.73 6.68
C LEU A 383 9.28 -4.66 6.90
N ARG A 384 9.54 -4.26 8.14
CA ARG A 384 10.54 -3.26 8.53
C ARG A 384 11.56 -3.82 9.53
N GLY A 385 12.66 -3.11 9.72
CA GLY A 385 13.72 -3.53 10.64
C GLY A 385 14.49 -4.76 10.16
N LEU A 386 14.48 -5.00 8.84
CA LEU A 386 15.28 -6.05 8.24
C LEU A 386 16.76 -5.68 8.28
N GLY A 387 17.62 -6.69 8.38
CA GLY A 387 19.06 -6.51 8.23
C GLY A 387 19.34 -5.87 6.87
N ALA A 388 20.15 -4.81 6.87
CA ALA A 388 20.60 -4.09 5.69
C ALA A 388 22.10 -4.30 5.48
N ALA A 389 22.59 -4.13 4.24
CA ALA A 389 24.02 -3.95 4.02
C ALA A 389 24.48 -2.66 4.70
N ALA A 390 25.60 -2.72 5.43
CA ALA A 390 26.25 -1.59 6.05
C ALA A 390 26.79 -0.59 5.01
#